data_AF-A0A812VUJ1-F1
#
_entry.id   AF-A0A812VUJ1-F1
#
_cell.length_a   1.000
_cell.length_b   1.000
_cell.length_c   1.000
_cell.angle_alpha   90.00
_cell.angle_beta   90.00
_cell.angle_gamma   90.00
#
_symmetry.space_group_name_H-M   'P 1'
#
loop_
_entity.id
_entity.type
_entity.pdbx_description
1 polymer ?
#
loop_
_entity_poly.entity_id
_entity_poly.type
_entity_poly.pdbx_seq_one_letter_code
_entity_poly.pdbx_strand_id
1 'polypeptide(L)'
;MRQARRLVRRAASVAAQSREAVEPSFVFNSENFQRPTLPAGLRIREISREIATDASLAGLGRLVHRPEDFTVEAKTFEITQWPQPGWRPLDPGTGDEAGTTEGDFEVKWKGDYFYGQNLAIATTNNKYLDGLGALSSGGRTSDSAALRVGGASLGKK
;
A
#
# COMPACT_ATOMS: atom_id res chain seq x y z
N MET A 1 28.29 57.06 -28.36
CA MET A 1 27.30 56.02 -28.72
C MET A 1 27.93 54.63 -28.93
N ARG A 2 28.52 53.98 -27.91
CA ARG A 2 29.06 52.60 -28.04
C ARG A 2 28.90 51.72 -26.79
N GLN A 3 27.99 52.05 -25.88
CA GLN A 3 27.77 51.25 -24.65
C GLN A 3 26.33 50.74 -24.45
N ALA A 4 25.40 50.99 -25.38
CA ALA A 4 24.01 50.53 -25.23
C ALA A 4 23.66 49.21 -25.94
N ARG A 5 24.57 48.63 -26.75
CA ARG A 5 24.29 47.42 -27.55
C ARG A 5 24.75 46.09 -26.95
N ARG A 6 25.49 46.11 -25.83
CA ARG A 6 26.03 44.87 -25.21
C ARG A 6 25.13 44.28 -24.12
N LEU A 7 24.16 45.03 -23.61
CA LEU A 7 23.24 44.56 -22.56
C LEU A 7 22.01 43.81 -23.09
N VAL A 8 21.58 44.06 -24.33
CA VAL A 8 20.39 43.38 -24.90
C VAL A 8 20.68 41.93 -25.29
N ARG A 9 21.93 41.56 -25.60
CA ARG A 9 22.30 40.17 -25.92
C ARG A 9 22.48 39.27 -24.70
N ARG A 10 22.64 39.81 -23.49
CA ARG A 10 22.78 38.98 -22.28
C ARG A 10 21.42 38.66 -21.63
N ALA A 11 20.42 39.51 -21.83
CA ALA A 11 19.05 39.25 -21.36
C ALA A 11 18.31 38.18 -22.18
N ALA A 12 18.61 38.06 -23.49
CA ALA A 12 18.03 37.02 -24.33
C ALA A 12 18.60 35.61 -24.07
N SER A 13 19.74 35.50 -23.38
CA SER A 13 20.39 34.21 -23.09
C SER A 13 19.96 33.60 -21.74
N VAL A 14 19.30 34.37 -20.86
CA VAL A 14 18.84 33.88 -19.54
C VAL A 14 17.37 33.46 -19.58
N ALA A 15 16.58 34.03 -20.50
CA ALA A 15 15.20 33.61 -20.75
C ALA A 15 15.07 32.24 -21.46
N ALA A 16 16.20 31.62 -21.79
CA ALA A 16 16.27 30.23 -22.26
C ALA A 16 16.53 29.23 -21.11
N GLN A 17 16.40 29.67 -19.85
CA GLN A 17 16.34 28.77 -18.71
C GLN A 17 15.07 27.93 -18.82
N SER A 18 15.27 26.69 -19.27
CA SER A 18 14.56 25.50 -18.80
C SER A 18 13.06 25.67 -18.65
N ARG A 19 12.35 25.64 -19.80
CA ARG A 19 11.11 24.87 -19.82
C ARG A 19 11.49 23.40 -19.63
N GLU A 20 11.74 23.01 -18.39
CA GLU A 20 11.61 21.61 -18.02
C GLU A 20 10.19 21.24 -18.46
N ALA A 21 10.09 20.34 -19.43
CA ALA A 21 8.81 19.79 -19.81
C ALA A 21 8.20 19.25 -18.50
N VAL A 22 7.06 19.79 -18.11
CA VAL A 22 6.28 19.22 -17.02
C VAL A 22 5.89 17.83 -17.53
N GLU A 23 6.67 16.83 -17.13
CA GLU A 23 6.37 15.44 -17.41
C GLU A 23 4.91 15.22 -16.99
N PRO A 24 4.06 14.67 -17.88
CA PRO A 24 2.64 14.56 -17.60
C PRO A 24 2.45 13.84 -16.27
N SER A 25 1.66 14.44 -15.38
CA SER A 25 1.27 13.83 -14.12
C SER A 25 0.76 12.42 -14.39
N PHE A 26 1.26 11.42 -13.64
CA PHE A 26 0.86 10.03 -13.81
C PHE A 26 -0.67 9.91 -13.88
N VAL A 27 -1.19 9.43 -15.00
CA VAL A 27 -2.64 9.26 -15.21
C VAL A 27 -3.04 7.88 -14.69
N PHE A 28 -3.83 7.83 -13.62
CA PHE A 28 -4.37 6.57 -13.12
C PHE A 28 -5.44 6.02 -14.08
N ASN A 29 -5.05 5.07 -14.92
CA ASN A 29 -5.94 4.29 -15.77
C ASN A 29 -5.50 2.81 -15.79
N SER A 30 -6.38 1.90 -16.22
CA SER A 30 -6.13 0.45 -16.19
C SER A 30 -4.86 0.04 -16.93
N GLU A 31 -4.62 0.61 -18.11
CA GLU A 31 -3.46 0.29 -18.95
C GLU A 31 -2.15 0.74 -18.29
N ASN A 32 -2.13 1.95 -17.73
CA ASN A 32 -0.98 2.54 -17.04
C ASN A 32 -0.70 1.86 -15.69
N PHE A 33 -1.70 1.26 -15.05
CA PHE A 33 -1.49 0.41 -13.86
C PHE A 33 -0.78 -0.91 -14.20
N GLN A 34 -1.15 -1.55 -15.30
CA GLN A 34 -0.56 -2.84 -15.70
C GLN A 34 0.82 -2.66 -16.33
N ARG A 35 1.03 -1.58 -17.08
CA ARG A 35 2.25 -1.31 -17.84
C ARG A 35 2.59 0.18 -17.74
N PRO A 36 3.05 0.66 -16.56
CA PRO A 36 3.35 2.07 -16.38
C PRO A 36 4.51 2.48 -17.28
N THR A 37 4.38 3.63 -17.94
CA THR A 37 5.54 4.30 -18.53
C THR A 37 6.42 4.79 -17.39
N LEU A 38 7.55 4.13 -17.18
CA LEU A 38 8.48 4.49 -16.12
C LEU A 38 9.15 5.84 -16.45
N PRO A 39 9.26 6.77 -15.48
CA PRO A 39 10.01 8.00 -15.65
C PRO A 39 11.46 7.77 -16.11
N ALA A 40 12.00 8.71 -16.87
CA ALA A 40 13.39 8.68 -17.30
C ALA A 40 14.37 8.76 -16.10
N GLY A 41 15.53 8.12 -16.23
CA GLY A 41 16.59 8.17 -15.22
C GLY A 41 16.44 7.18 -14.05
N LEU A 42 15.38 6.35 -14.03
CA LEU A 42 15.24 5.28 -13.05
C LEU A 42 16.21 4.12 -13.34
N ARG A 43 16.84 3.60 -12.29
CA ARG A 43 17.68 2.39 -12.38
C ARG A 43 16.79 1.15 -12.34
N ILE A 44 16.59 0.54 -13.49
CA ILE A 44 15.86 -0.74 -13.60
C ILE A 44 16.83 -1.88 -13.28
N ARG A 45 16.43 -2.77 -12.36
CA ARG A 45 17.15 -4.00 -12.05
C ARG A 45 16.30 -5.18 -12.49
N GLU A 46 16.84 -5.98 -13.39
CA GLU A 46 16.25 -7.25 -13.76
C GLU A 46 16.59 -8.28 -12.67
N ILE A 47 15.56 -8.89 -12.08
CA ILE A 47 15.72 -9.93 -11.07
C ILE A 47 15.46 -11.27 -11.75
N SER A 48 16.37 -12.22 -11.54
CA SER A 48 16.22 -13.57 -12.08
C SER A 48 14.96 -14.23 -11.53
N ARG A 49 14.22 -14.92 -12.40
CA ARG A 49 13.07 -15.74 -12.01
C ARG A 49 13.54 -17.17 -11.83
N GLU A 50 13.35 -17.70 -10.64
CA GLU A 50 13.64 -19.10 -10.33
C GLU A 50 12.35 -19.91 -10.23
N ILE A 51 12.41 -21.20 -10.58
CA ILE A 51 11.26 -22.10 -10.41
C ILE A 51 11.09 -22.39 -8.92
N ALA A 52 9.85 -22.28 -8.43
CA ALA A 52 9.52 -22.70 -7.08
C ALA A 52 9.59 -24.23 -6.98
N THR A 53 10.52 -24.72 -6.17
CA THR A 53 10.73 -26.13 -5.83
C THR A 53 10.97 -26.21 -4.32
N ASP A 54 10.85 -27.39 -3.72
CA ASP A 54 11.16 -27.53 -2.29
C ASP A 54 12.59 -27.10 -1.96
N ALA A 55 13.54 -27.34 -2.87
CA ALA A 55 14.93 -26.93 -2.69
C ALA A 55 15.11 -25.40 -2.79
N SER A 56 14.49 -24.75 -3.79
CA SER A 56 14.60 -23.30 -3.98
C SER A 56 13.80 -22.49 -2.94
N LEU A 57 12.82 -23.11 -2.28
CA LEU A 57 12.06 -22.51 -1.18
C LEU A 57 12.62 -22.84 0.22
N ALA A 58 13.67 -23.66 0.33
CA ALA A 58 14.20 -24.09 1.62
C ALA A 58 14.55 -22.88 2.52
N GLY A 59 13.95 -22.84 3.72
CA GLY A 59 14.14 -21.75 4.68
C GLY A 59 13.32 -20.48 4.40
N LEU A 60 12.64 -20.39 3.26
CA LEU A 60 11.71 -19.30 2.91
C LEU A 60 10.25 -19.76 2.96
N GLY A 61 9.98 -21.04 2.72
CA GLY A 61 8.64 -21.61 2.73
C GLY A 61 8.61 -23.07 2.27
N ARG A 62 7.43 -23.53 1.85
CA ARG A 62 7.23 -24.88 1.27
C ARG A 62 6.16 -24.84 0.19
N LEU A 63 6.23 -25.77 -0.76
CA LEU A 63 5.12 -26.00 -1.69
C LEU A 63 3.99 -26.75 -0.98
N VAL A 64 2.75 -26.34 -1.25
CA VAL A 64 1.54 -27.00 -0.75
C VAL A 64 0.88 -27.72 -1.91
N HIS A 65 0.97 -29.05 -1.91
CA HIS A 65 0.39 -29.89 -2.96
C HIS A 65 -1.08 -30.28 -2.71
N ARG A 66 -1.51 -30.30 -1.44
CA ARG A 66 -2.88 -30.60 -1.02
C ARG A 66 -3.38 -29.48 -0.12
N PRO A 67 -3.88 -28.37 -0.69
CA PRO A 67 -4.41 -27.25 0.08
C PRO A 67 -5.53 -27.65 1.06
N GLU A 68 -6.29 -28.69 0.73
CA GLU A 68 -7.36 -29.25 1.56
C GLU A 68 -6.87 -29.83 2.90
N ASP A 69 -5.59 -30.17 3.03
CA ASP A 69 -5.01 -30.62 4.30
C ASP A 69 -4.86 -29.45 5.30
N PHE A 70 -4.99 -28.20 4.85
CA PHE A 70 -4.82 -26.98 5.65
C PHE A 70 -6.17 -26.52 6.21
N THR A 71 -6.61 -27.11 7.31
CA THR A 71 -7.89 -26.76 7.97
C THR A 71 -7.69 -26.23 9.39
N VAL A 72 -8.70 -25.50 9.87
CA VAL A 72 -8.70 -24.90 11.21
C VAL A 72 -8.72 -26.00 12.28
N GLU A 73 -9.47 -27.06 12.01
CA GLU A 73 -9.63 -28.21 12.91
C GLU A 73 -8.34 -29.01 13.01
N ALA A 74 -7.62 -29.17 11.89
CA ALA A 74 -6.36 -29.92 11.83
C ALA A 74 -5.15 -29.11 12.34
N LYS A 75 -5.27 -27.79 12.48
CA LYS A 75 -4.20 -26.87 12.92
C LYS A 75 -2.91 -27.03 12.10
N THR A 76 -3.07 -27.18 10.79
CA THR A 76 -1.98 -27.49 9.84
C THR A 76 -1.36 -26.26 9.18
N PHE A 77 -1.91 -25.07 9.45
CA PHE A 77 -1.29 -23.79 9.14
C PHE A 77 -0.59 -23.21 10.36
N GLU A 78 0.48 -22.48 10.11
CA GLU A 78 1.28 -21.80 11.11
C GLU A 78 1.07 -20.29 10.96
N ILE A 79 0.80 -19.62 12.07
CA ILE A 79 0.72 -18.16 12.13
C ILE A 79 1.84 -17.72 13.05
N THR A 80 2.93 -17.24 12.46
CA THR A 80 4.07 -16.69 13.19
C THR A 80 4.35 -15.28 12.73
N GLN A 81 5.02 -14.53 13.61
CA GLN A 81 5.71 -13.31 13.23
C GLN A 81 6.63 -13.59 12.05
N TRP A 82 6.55 -12.74 11.03
CA TRP A 82 7.47 -12.80 9.91
C TRP A 82 8.91 -12.65 10.41
N PRO A 83 9.88 -13.35 9.78
CA PRO A 83 11.29 -13.14 10.10
C PRO A 83 11.62 -11.65 10.04
N GLN A 84 12.31 -11.14 11.06
CA GLN A 84 12.69 -9.74 11.17
C GLN A 84 14.17 -9.53 10.85
N PRO A 85 14.55 -9.40 9.58
CA PRO A 85 15.90 -9.01 9.23
C PRO A 85 16.08 -7.51 9.47
N GLY A 86 17.04 -7.13 10.31
CA GLY A 86 17.51 -5.75 10.43
C GLY A 86 17.27 -5.11 11.81
N TRP A 87 17.24 -3.78 11.83
CA TRP A 87 17.35 -2.99 13.07
C TRP A 87 16.01 -2.54 13.65
N ARG A 88 14.90 -2.69 12.91
CA ARG A 88 13.58 -2.22 13.36
C ARG A 88 12.79 -3.39 13.97
N PRO A 89 12.57 -3.42 15.30
CA PRO A 89 11.78 -4.47 15.94
C PRO A 89 10.31 -4.40 15.52
N LEU A 90 9.58 -5.51 15.64
CA LEU A 90 8.12 -5.51 15.63
C LEU A 90 7.62 -4.75 16.86
N ASP A 91 6.49 -4.09 16.67
CA ASP A 91 5.76 -3.56 17.81
C ASP A 91 5.29 -4.74 18.68
N PRO A 92 5.41 -4.66 20.02
CA PRO A 92 5.06 -5.78 20.90
C PRO A 92 3.63 -6.27 20.68
N GLY A 93 3.46 -7.58 20.54
CA GLY A 93 2.15 -8.21 20.34
C GLY A 93 1.56 -8.05 18.94
N THR A 94 2.39 -7.82 17.92
CA THR A 94 1.95 -7.73 16.51
C THR A 94 2.58 -8.83 15.65
N GLY A 95 1.96 -9.14 14.51
CA GLY A 95 2.54 -10.03 13.48
C GLY A 95 2.21 -11.52 13.60
N ASP A 96 1.45 -11.93 14.61
CA ASP A 96 1.06 -13.32 14.90
C ASP A 96 -0.47 -13.52 15.03
N GLU A 97 -1.26 -12.55 14.61
CA GLU A 97 -2.73 -12.60 14.68
C GLU A 97 -3.40 -12.75 13.31
N ALA A 98 -2.70 -13.33 12.32
CA ALA A 98 -3.37 -13.69 11.08
C ALA A 98 -4.51 -14.68 11.37
N GLY A 99 -5.62 -14.58 10.64
CA GLY A 99 -6.78 -15.46 10.80
C GLY A 99 -7.07 -16.23 9.53
N THR A 100 -7.63 -17.42 9.67
CA THR A 100 -8.32 -18.16 8.59
C THR A 100 -9.82 -17.94 8.63
N THR A 101 -10.28 -17.01 9.46
CA THR A 101 -11.69 -16.75 9.71
C THR A 101 -12.21 -15.73 8.70
N GLU A 102 -13.32 -16.08 8.06
CA GLU A 102 -14.17 -15.09 7.39
C GLU A 102 -14.99 -14.38 8.47
N GLY A 103 -15.11 -13.06 8.38
CA GLY A 103 -15.96 -12.30 9.29
C GLY A 103 -15.97 -10.83 8.97
N ASP A 104 -16.80 -10.10 9.70
CA ASP A 104 -17.05 -8.69 9.43
C ASP A 104 -15.89 -7.81 9.92
N PHE A 105 -15.67 -6.72 9.19
CA PHE A 105 -14.77 -5.65 9.61
C PHE A 105 -15.59 -4.38 9.78
N GLU A 106 -15.74 -3.93 11.03
CA GLU A 106 -16.44 -2.70 11.35
C GLU A 106 -15.53 -1.51 11.16
N VAL A 107 -15.98 -0.53 10.39
CA VAL A 107 -15.29 0.74 10.19
C VAL A 107 -16.14 1.89 10.70
N LYS A 108 -15.51 2.85 11.39
CA LYS A 108 -16.20 4.05 11.86
C LYS A 108 -15.28 5.25 11.97
N TRP A 109 -15.86 6.42 11.73
CA TRP A 109 -15.22 7.70 12.04
C TRP A 109 -15.54 8.11 13.47
N LYS A 110 -14.55 8.67 14.16
CA LYS A 110 -14.73 9.36 15.45
C LYS A 110 -13.95 10.66 15.41
N GLY A 111 -14.65 11.75 15.06
CA GLY A 111 -14.00 13.01 14.71
C GLY A 111 -13.10 12.81 13.48
N ASP A 112 -11.86 13.25 13.58
CA ASP A 112 -10.87 13.20 12.49
C ASP A 112 -10.17 11.83 12.33
N TYR A 113 -10.54 10.85 13.14
CA TYR A 113 -9.90 9.53 13.18
C TYR A 113 -10.79 8.46 12.57
N PHE A 114 -10.24 7.68 11.65
CA PHE A 114 -10.86 6.52 11.03
C PHE A 114 -10.40 5.25 11.75
N TYR A 115 -11.34 4.56 12.40
CA TYR A 115 -11.08 3.36 13.17
C TYR A 115 -11.66 2.13 12.47
N GLY A 116 -10.90 1.04 12.54
CA GLY A 116 -11.32 -0.30 12.14
C GLY A 116 -11.39 -1.26 13.32
N GLN A 117 -12.28 -2.24 13.26
CA GLN A 117 -12.30 -3.38 14.17
C GLN A 117 -12.59 -4.66 13.39
N ASN A 118 -11.68 -5.64 13.49
CA ASN A 118 -11.87 -6.95 12.90
C ASN A 118 -12.70 -7.83 13.85
N LEU A 119 -13.94 -8.13 13.50
CA LEU A 119 -14.83 -8.96 14.31
C LEU A 119 -14.54 -10.46 14.17
N ALA A 120 -13.78 -10.86 13.15
CA ALA A 120 -13.36 -12.24 12.90
C ALA A 120 -12.20 -12.69 13.80
N ILE A 121 -11.50 -11.73 14.43
CA ILE A 121 -10.36 -11.99 15.31
C ILE A 121 -10.80 -11.77 16.76
N ALA A 122 -10.86 -12.86 17.54
CA ALA A 122 -11.26 -12.85 18.94
C ALA A 122 -10.09 -12.55 19.91
N THR A 123 -9.28 -11.54 19.57
CA THR A 123 -8.17 -11.06 20.40
C THR A 123 -8.44 -9.63 20.89
N THR A 124 -7.58 -9.12 21.78
CA THR A 124 -7.65 -7.73 22.25
C THR A 124 -7.03 -6.74 21.26
N ASN A 125 -6.23 -7.20 20.29
CA ASN A 125 -5.52 -6.36 19.32
C ASN A 125 -6.28 -6.22 17.99
N ASN A 126 -7.57 -6.56 17.97
CA ASN A 126 -8.41 -6.51 16.77
C ASN A 126 -8.94 -5.11 16.40
N LYS A 127 -8.35 -4.05 16.95
CA LYS A 127 -8.76 -2.65 16.73
C LYS A 127 -7.63 -1.84 16.14
N TYR A 128 -7.96 -1.03 15.13
CA TYR A 128 -6.99 -0.34 14.30
C TYR A 128 -7.34 1.15 14.21
N LEU A 129 -6.31 1.99 14.17
CA LEU A 129 -6.42 3.35 13.66
C LEU A 129 -5.98 3.32 12.20
N ASP A 130 -6.95 3.26 11.29
CA ASP A 130 -6.74 3.05 9.86
C ASP A 130 -6.40 4.34 9.12
N GLY A 131 -6.75 5.49 9.68
CA GLY A 131 -6.46 6.76 9.04
C GLY A 131 -6.80 8.00 9.84
N LEU A 132 -6.31 9.12 9.32
CA LEU A 132 -6.61 10.47 9.76
C LEU A 132 -7.24 11.20 8.58
N GLY A 133 -8.38 11.85 8.82
CA GLY A 133 -9.05 12.70 7.86
C GLY A 133 -9.51 13.96 8.55
N ALA A 134 -8.90 15.09 8.20
CA ALA A 134 -9.43 16.40 8.54
C ALA A 134 -10.21 16.94 7.35
N LEU A 135 -11.39 17.48 7.59
CA LEU A 135 -12.06 18.30 6.58
C LEU A 135 -11.12 19.45 6.21
N SER A 136 -10.97 19.72 4.91
CA SER A 136 -10.39 21.00 4.50
C SER A 136 -11.20 22.11 5.19
N SER A 137 -10.56 23.23 5.51
CA SER A 137 -11.02 24.26 6.46
C SER A 137 -12.38 24.94 6.17
N GLY A 138 -13.21 24.40 5.28
CA GLY A 138 -14.59 24.81 5.01
C GLY A 138 -15.67 23.74 5.20
N GLY A 139 -15.34 22.48 5.54
CA GLY A 139 -16.34 21.43 5.76
C GLY A 139 -16.79 21.37 7.23
N ARG A 140 -18.06 21.68 7.52
CA ARG A 140 -18.73 21.27 8.76
C ARG A 140 -19.65 20.10 8.42
N THR A 141 -19.56 18.99 9.14
CA THR A 141 -20.58 17.93 9.09
C THR A 141 -21.18 17.75 10.48
N SER A 142 -22.48 18.04 10.58
CA SER A 142 -23.34 17.58 11.66
C SER A 142 -23.41 16.05 11.68
N ASP A 143 -23.36 15.51 12.89
CA ASP A 143 -23.45 14.12 13.37
C ASP A 143 -23.68 12.95 12.40
N SER A 144 -22.76 11.99 12.56
CA SER A 144 -22.90 10.52 12.45
C SER A 144 -23.83 9.94 11.39
N ALA A 145 -23.29 9.71 10.19
CA ALA A 145 -23.78 8.66 9.31
C ALA A 145 -22.94 7.39 9.53
N ALA A 146 -23.49 6.41 10.24
CA ALA A 146 -22.96 5.05 10.20
C ALA A 146 -23.25 4.48 8.80
N LEU A 147 -22.27 4.57 7.90
CA LEU A 147 -22.37 3.94 6.59
C LEU A 147 -22.13 2.43 6.78
N ARG A 148 -23.20 1.64 6.84
CA ARG A 148 -23.10 0.19 6.64
C ARG A 148 -22.74 -0.06 5.18
N VAL A 149 -21.46 -0.24 4.90
CA VAL A 149 -21.02 -0.79 3.61
C VAL A 149 -21.40 -2.27 3.63
N GLY A 150 -22.37 -2.63 2.78
CA GLY A 150 -22.80 -4.03 2.61
C GLY A 150 -21.62 -4.91 2.23
N GLY A 151 -21.57 -6.11 2.82
CA GLY A 151 -20.47 -7.05 2.69
C GLY A 151 -20.08 -7.33 1.24
N ALA A 152 -18.79 -7.19 0.95
CA ALA A 152 -18.20 -7.77 -0.24
C ALA A 152 -18.08 -9.28 -0.01
N SER A 153 -19.08 -10.03 -0.45
CA SER A 153 -18.95 -11.48 -0.66
C SER A 153 -17.93 -11.69 -1.78
N LEU A 154 -16.71 -12.12 -1.43
CA LEU A 154 -15.83 -12.76 -2.40
C LEU A 154 -16.49 -14.08 -2.77
N GLY A 155 -17.13 -14.08 -3.94
CA GLY A 155 -17.85 -15.23 -4.46
C GLY A 155 -16.97 -16.48 -4.49
N LYS A 156 -17.49 -17.54 -3.87
CA LYS A 156 -16.98 -18.91 -4.03
C LYS A 156 -16.96 -19.26 -5.51
N LYS A 157 -15.81 -19.68 -6.02
CA LYS A 157 -15.71 -20.58 -7.17
C LYS A 157 -15.46 -21.98 -6.64
#